data_AF-A0A3L7X4Y4-F1
#
_entry.id   AF-A0A3L7X4Y4-F1
#
_cell.length_a   1.000
_cell.length_b   1.000
_cell.length_c   1.000
_cell.angle_alpha   90.00
_cell.angle_beta   90.00
_cell.angle_gamma   90.00
#
_symmetry.space_group_name_H-M   'P 1'
#
loop_
_entity.id
_entity.type
_entity.pdbx_description
1 polymer ?
#
loop_
_entity_poly.entity_id
_entity_poly.type
_entity_poly.pdbx_seq_one_letter_code
_entity_poly.pdbx_strand_id
1 'polypeptide(L)'
;MTKLQTHVFSIIFVAFVLVSAALTIALFWPVPKPTDAELSAQRNIVGVLDEISGKTVVMNTDQSGQLLAVVGAPLPAAGEQEIELPLPDGGYRTDFVLNRDAFSFRNYGSSFPEGNLAIDQVREVFGDGVCASIDGDKCVPIPAAQFWIEQMNDAMRQGHCLGFTVLAYDLFTGDLSKENFQGEADATRALTQDTPLMRTIAQRWSLQTTPELLRAAVLGTPRDIIAKLYELREPVDLGLFGRKGGGHSVLAYGADHLGD
;
A
#
# COMPACT_ATOMS: atom_id res chain seq x y z
N MET A 1 50.15 4.96 13.77
CA MET A 1 48.83 4.34 13.49
C MET A 1 48.42 3.52 14.70
N THR A 2 47.62 4.06 15.65
CA THR A 2 46.91 3.32 16.73
C THR A 2 46.27 4.27 17.76
N LYS A 3 45.33 5.13 17.34
CA LYS A 3 44.41 5.82 18.30
C LYS A 3 42.97 6.01 17.77
N LEU A 4 42.65 5.55 16.56
CA LEU A 4 41.30 5.66 15.99
C LEU A 4 40.44 4.39 16.18
N GLN A 5 41.01 3.28 16.63
CA GLN A 5 40.28 2.00 16.78
C GLN A 5 39.57 1.83 18.13
N THR A 6 39.95 2.58 19.18
CA THR A 6 39.40 2.36 20.53
C THR A 6 38.06 3.05 20.75
N HIS A 7 37.74 4.11 20.01
CA HIS A 7 36.46 4.83 20.15
C HIS A 7 35.31 4.21 19.34
N VAL A 8 35.60 3.43 18.30
CA VAL A 8 34.58 2.72 17.52
C VAL A 8 34.04 1.50 18.28
N PHE A 9 34.88 0.83 19.09
CA PHE A 9 34.46 -0.33 19.89
C PHE A 9 33.55 0.01 21.09
N SER A 10 33.71 1.18 21.72
CA SER A 10 32.83 1.58 22.84
C SER A 10 31.44 2.03 22.40
N ILE A 11 31.27 2.56 21.19
CA ILE A 11 29.95 2.97 20.67
C ILE A 11 29.13 1.75 20.23
N ILE A 12 29.80 0.73 19.66
CA ILE A 12 29.15 -0.53 19.27
C ILE A 12 28.67 -1.32 20.50
N PHE A 13 29.39 -1.26 21.63
CA PHE A 13 29.00 -1.97 22.86
C PHE A 13 27.79 -1.32 23.57
N VAL A 14 27.63 0.00 23.51
CA VAL A 14 26.46 0.69 24.10
C VAL A 14 25.19 0.50 23.25
N ALA A 15 25.33 0.38 21.92
CA ALA A 15 24.20 0.08 21.03
C ALA A 15 23.69 -1.38 21.21
N PHE A 16 24.56 -2.34 21.50
CA PHE A 16 24.18 -3.75 21.70
C PHE A 16 23.43 -4.00 23.02
N VAL A 17 23.68 -3.19 24.06
CA VAL A 17 23.01 -3.31 25.35
C VAL A 17 21.59 -2.74 25.31
N LEU A 18 21.31 -1.72 24.49
CA LEU A 18 19.97 -1.13 24.37
C LEU A 18 19.01 -1.98 23.50
N VAL A 19 19.51 -2.68 22.49
CA VAL A 19 18.67 -3.58 21.66
C VAL A 19 18.30 -4.87 22.41
N SER A 20 19.14 -5.34 23.35
CA SER A 20 18.80 -6.50 24.18
C SER A 20 17.79 -6.18 25.30
N ALA A 21 17.76 -4.95 25.81
CA ALA A 21 16.77 -4.56 26.84
C ALA A 21 15.33 -4.49 26.25
N ALA A 22 15.18 -4.02 25.02
CA ALA A 22 13.88 -3.97 24.34
C ALA A 22 13.33 -5.36 24.01
N LEU A 23 14.20 -6.33 23.69
CA LEU A 23 13.78 -7.71 23.39
C LEU A 23 13.44 -8.52 24.66
N THR A 24 13.81 -8.05 25.85
CA THR A 24 13.52 -8.74 27.11
C THR A 24 12.22 -8.24 27.78
N ILE A 25 11.76 -7.02 27.47
CA ILE A 25 10.51 -6.46 28.03
C ILE A 25 9.27 -7.08 27.37
N ALA A 26 9.38 -7.56 26.13
CA ALA A 26 8.28 -8.22 25.40
C ALA A 26 7.91 -9.62 25.94
N LEU A 27 8.70 -10.21 26.85
CA LEU A 27 8.45 -11.55 27.38
C LEU A 27 7.75 -11.56 28.75
N PHE A 28 7.51 -10.41 29.38
CA PHE A 28 6.93 -10.34 30.73
C PHE A 28 5.74 -9.39 30.89
N TRP A 29 5.29 -8.69 29.84
CA TRP A 29 4.09 -7.86 29.88
C TRP A 29 2.96 -8.47 29.04
N PRO A 30 1.85 -8.93 29.63
CA PRO A 30 0.72 -9.38 28.84
C PRO A 30 0.13 -8.18 28.09
N VAL A 31 0.22 -8.20 26.76
CA VAL A 31 -0.58 -7.32 25.91
C VAL A 31 -2.05 -7.64 26.23
N PRO A 32 -2.86 -6.69 26.70
CA PRO A 32 -4.26 -6.96 27.03
C PRO A 32 -4.97 -7.42 25.76
N LYS A 33 -5.75 -8.49 25.88
CA LYS A 33 -6.60 -8.97 24.78
C LYS A 33 -7.58 -7.86 24.41
N PRO A 34 -7.83 -7.62 23.10
CA PRO A 34 -8.81 -6.64 22.69
C PRO A 34 -10.18 -6.99 23.28
N THR A 35 -10.85 -5.96 23.77
CA THR A 35 -12.19 -5.98 24.33
C THR A 35 -13.22 -6.35 23.27
N ASP A 36 -14.38 -6.83 23.70
CA ASP A 36 -15.48 -7.18 22.79
C ASP A 36 -15.98 -5.96 21.98
N ALA A 37 -15.73 -4.74 22.48
CA ALA A 37 -15.98 -3.49 21.77
C ALA A 37 -15.00 -3.27 20.60
N GLU A 38 -13.70 -3.56 20.80
CA GLU A 38 -12.66 -3.52 19.76
C GLU A 38 -12.90 -4.61 18.70
N LEU A 39 -13.34 -5.80 19.11
CA LEU A 39 -13.73 -6.89 18.21
C LEU A 39 -15.04 -6.58 17.46
N SER A 40 -15.94 -5.80 18.04
CA SER A 40 -17.19 -5.37 17.38
C SER A 40 -16.96 -4.23 16.39
N ALA A 41 -16.05 -3.31 16.69
CA ALA A 41 -15.61 -2.30 15.74
C ALA A 41 -14.94 -2.94 14.52
N GLN A 42 -14.14 -3.99 14.73
CA GLN A 42 -13.54 -4.81 13.66
C GLN A 42 -14.57 -5.54 12.78
N ARG A 43 -15.73 -5.92 13.31
CA ARG A 43 -16.80 -6.58 12.53
C ARG A 43 -17.63 -5.61 11.69
N ASN A 44 -17.78 -4.36 12.12
CA ASN A 44 -18.53 -3.34 11.38
C ASN A 44 -17.75 -2.76 10.18
N ILE A 45 -16.43 -2.92 10.16
CA ILE A 45 -15.53 -2.53 9.05
C ILE A 45 -15.75 -3.40 7.80
N VAL A 46 -16.32 -4.59 7.95
CA VAL A 46 -16.49 -5.60 6.88
C VAL A 46 -17.53 -5.19 5.82
N GLY A 47 -18.50 -4.33 6.16
CA GLY A 47 -19.65 -4.03 5.28
C GLY A 47 -19.43 -2.98 4.19
N VAL A 48 -18.40 -2.12 4.32
CA VAL A 48 -18.15 -0.99 3.39
C VAL A 48 -17.11 -1.34 2.32
N LEU A 49 -16.34 -2.42 2.52
CA LEU A 49 -15.13 -2.73 1.75
C LEU A 49 -15.34 -3.77 0.63
N ASP A 50 -16.58 -4.26 0.46
CA ASP A 50 -16.95 -5.23 -0.58
C ASP A 50 -16.95 -4.61 -1.99
N GLU A 51 -17.02 -3.27 -2.11
CA GLU A 51 -17.01 -2.55 -3.39
C GLU A 51 -15.59 -2.21 -3.90
N ILE A 52 -14.62 -2.05 -2.99
CA ILE A 52 -13.20 -1.72 -3.31
C ILE A 52 -12.36 -3.00 -3.50
N SER A 53 -12.73 -4.09 -2.82
CA SER A 53 -12.01 -5.37 -2.78
C SER A 53 -11.89 -6.12 -4.11
N GLY A 54 -12.62 -5.74 -5.16
CA GLY A 54 -12.71 -6.53 -6.39
C GLY A 54 -11.53 -6.38 -7.38
N LYS A 55 -10.60 -5.44 -7.19
CA LYS A 55 -9.86 -4.84 -8.34
C LYS A 55 -8.33 -4.74 -8.23
N THR A 56 -7.66 -5.33 -7.23
CA THR A 56 -6.21 -5.14 -7.03
C THR A 56 -5.39 -6.43 -7.19
N VAL A 57 -4.36 -6.39 -8.04
CA VAL A 57 -3.47 -7.52 -8.36
C VAL A 57 -2.04 -7.23 -7.88
N VAL A 58 -1.55 -7.93 -6.87
CA VAL A 58 -0.19 -7.72 -6.32
C VAL A 58 0.69 -8.92 -6.68
N MET A 59 1.81 -8.74 -7.38
CA MET A 59 2.73 -9.86 -7.67
C MET A 59 3.59 -10.21 -6.44
N ASN A 60 3.93 -11.49 -6.28
CA ASN A 60 5.04 -11.97 -5.46
C ASN A 60 5.72 -13.13 -6.19
N THR A 61 7.04 -13.19 -6.19
CA THR A 61 7.82 -14.34 -6.64
C THR A 61 8.66 -14.87 -5.49
N ASP A 62 8.44 -16.12 -5.07
CA ASP A 62 9.36 -16.86 -4.18
C ASP A 62 10.42 -17.64 -4.98
N GLN A 63 11.55 -18.09 -4.40
CA GLN A 63 11.68 -19.39 -3.73
C GLN A 63 12.75 -19.41 -2.59
N SER A 64 12.93 -18.34 -1.80
CA SER A 64 13.90 -18.39 -0.67
C SER A 64 13.49 -17.71 0.65
N GLY A 65 12.22 -17.31 0.77
CA GLY A 65 11.46 -17.30 2.04
C GLY A 65 12.10 -16.68 3.29
N GLN A 66 12.32 -15.36 3.33
CA GLN A 66 12.26 -14.64 4.61
C GLN A 66 11.64 -13.25 4.49
N LEU A 67 10.42 -13.13 5.03
CA LEU A 67 9.79 -11.93 5.55
C LEU A 67 9.11 -12.32 6.88
N LEU A 68 9.62 -11.82 8.00
CA LEU A 68 8.82 -11.61 9.21
C LEU A 68 7.93 -10.39 8.91
N ALA A 69 6.60 -10.34 9.09
CA ALA A 69 5.74 -11.12 9.96
C ALA A 69 4.29 -11.08 9.46
N VAL A 70 3.63 -12.24 9.34
CA VAL A 70 2.38 -12.60 10.04
C VAL A 70 2.45 -14.11 10.28
N VAL A 71 2.15 -14.50 11.51
CA VAL A 71 2.22 -15.87 12.01
C VAL A 71 1.35 -16.83 11.19
N GLY A 72 1.97 -17.85 10.59
CA GLY A 72 1.49 -19.24 10.73
C GLY A 72 0.41 -19.77 9.79
N ALA A 73 0.43 -19.45 8.49
CA ALA A 73 -0.26 -20.27 7.49
C ALA A 73 0.76 -20.88 6.51
N PRO A 74 0.85 -22.21 6.37
CA PRO A 74 1.63 -22.82 5.31
C PRO A 74 1.03 -22.44 3.95
N LEU A 75 1.86 -21.97 3.03
CA LEU A 75 1.49 -21.82 1.64
C LEU A 75 1.13 -23.22 1.07
N PRO A 76 0.01 -23.37 0.36
CA PRO A 76 -0.24 -24.59 -0.40
C PRO A 76 0.85 -24.72 -1.48
N ALA A 77 1.40 -25.92 -1.63
CA ALA A 77 2.34 -26.22 -2.70
C ALA A 77 1.66 -25.97 -4.06
N ALA A 78 2.20 -25.03 -4.83
CA ALA A 78 1.80 -24.83 -6.22
C ALA A 78 2.20 -26.08 -7.01
N GLY A 79 1.22 -26.80 -7.54
CA GLY A 79 1.48 -27.82 -8.55
C GLY A 79 1.98 -27.13 -9.82
N GLU A 80 3.09 -27.61 -10.37
CA GLU A 80 3.53 -27.26 -11.72
C GLU A 80 2.50 -27.81 -12.72
N GLN A 81 1.45 -27.05 -13.00
CA GLN A 81 0.75 -27.15 -14.27
C GLN A 81 1.35 -26.12 -15.21
N GLU A 82 1.98 -26.61 -16.27
CA GLU A 82 2.34 -25.81 -17.43
C GLU A 82 1.03 -25.34 -18.05
N ILE A 83 0.59 -24.13 -17.67
CA ILE A 83 -0.50 -23.45 -18.36
C ILE A 83 0.08 -23.04 -19.71
N GLU A 84 -0.19 -23.85 -20.73
CA GLU A 84 -0.07 -23.41 -22.12
C GLU A 84 -1.09 -22.28 -22.29
N LEU A 85 -0.62 -21.05 -22.15
CA LEU A 85 -1.45 -19.87 -22.27
C LEU A 85 -1.86 -19.75 -23.74
N PRO A 86 -3.15 -19.91 -24.11
CA PRO A 86 -3.59 -19.32 -25.35
C PRO A 86 -3.61 -17.82 -25.10
N LEU A 87 -2.43 -17.18 -25.14
CA LEU A 87 -2.37 -15.72 -25.27
C LEU A 87 -3.11 -15.45 -26.59
N PRO A 88 -4.28 -14.78 -26.57
CA PRO A 88 -5.01 -14.52 -27.79
C PRO A 88 -4.07 -13.80 -28.77
N ASP A 89 -4.17 -14.13 -30.06
CA ASP A 89 -3.40 -13.44 -31.10
C ASP A 89 -3.68 -11.93 -31.01
N GLY A 90 -2.71 -11.18 -30.50
CA GLY A 90 -2.78 -9.73 -30.33
C GLY A 90 -2.85 -9.25 -28.88
N GLY A 91 -2.44 -8.00 -28.67
CA GLY A 91 -2.54 -7.32 -27.38
C GLY A 91 -3.94 -6.85 -27.04
N TYR A 92 -4.10 -6.29 -25.83
CA TYR A 92 -5.25 -5.48 -25.45
C TYR A 92 -4.79 -4.16 -24.85
N ARG A 93 -5.63 -3.14 -25.02
CA ARG A 93 -5.49 -1.84 -24.34
C ARG A 93 -6.86 -1.42 -23.81
N THR A 94 -6.84 -0.85 -22.62
CA THR A 94 -8.01 -0.21 -22.02
C THR A 94 -8.15 1.23 -22.54
N ASP A 95 -9.21 1.92 -22.11
CA ASP A 95 -9.42 3.34 -22.43
C ASP A 95 -8.59 4.30 -21.56
N PHE A 96 -7.75 3.77 -20.65
CA PHE A 96 -6.84 4.58 -19.84
C PHE A 96 -5.70 5.11 -20.71
N VAL A 97 -5.56 6.43 -20.78
CA VAL A 97 -4.58 7.14 -21.60
C VAL A 97 -3.59 7.89 -20.71
N LEU A 98 -2.31 7.52 -20.75
CA LEU A 98 -1.26 8.12 -19.89
C LEU A 98 -1.19 9.67 -19.97
N ASN A 99 -1.43 10.25 -21.15
CA ASN A 99 -1.39 11.71 -21.33
C ASN A 99 -2.66 12.43 -20.86
N ARG A 100 -3.65 11.70 -20.32
CA ARG A 100 -4.90 12.25 -19.77
C ARG A 100 -5.11 11.80 -18.32
N ASP A 101 -4.98 10.50 -18.08
CA ASP A 101 -5.44 9.85 -16.84
C ASP A 101 -4.32 9.60 -15.82
N ALA A 102 -3.06 9.83 -16.18
CA ALA A 102 -1.95 9.76 -15.24
C ALA A 102 -1.55 11.15 -14.72
N PHE A 103 -1.09 11.21 -13.47
CA PHE A 103 -0.54 12.42 -12.87
C PHE A 103 0.67 12.96 -13.67
N SER A 104 0.79 14.28 -13.74
CA SER A 104 1.90 14.97 -14.44
C SER A 104 3.14 15.19 -13.58
N PHE A 105 3.04 14.93 -12.28
CA PHE A 105 4.13 15.06 -11.32
C PHE A 105 4.68 13.69 -10.90
N ARG A 106 5.92 13.70 -10.40
CA ARG A 106 6.63 12.48 -10.01
C ARG A 106 6.15 11.99 -8.65
N ASN A 107 6.31 10.69 -8.42
CA ASN A 107 6.24 10.12 -7.09
C ASN A 107 7.21 10.86 -6.15
N TYR A 108 6.77 11.09 -4.91
CA TYR A 108 7.44 11.90 -3.91
C TYR A 108 7.57 11.14 -2.59
N GLY A 109 8.53 11.55 -1.76
CA GLY A 109 8.78 10.96 -0.45
C GLY A 109 8.91 12.03 0.62
N SER A 110 9.87 11.88 1.52
CA SER A 110 10.03 12.75 2.70
C SER A 110 10.30 14.24 2.44
N SER A 111 10.48 14.66 1.19
CA SER A 111 10.63 16.08 0.83
C SER A 111 9.31 16.86 0.83
N PHE A 112 8.16 16.18 0.97
CA PHE A 112 6.82 16.79 1.00
C PHE A 112 6.04 16.39 2.26
N PRO A 113 6.50 16.80 3.47
CA PRO A 113 5.85 16.42 4.73
C PRO A 113 4.40 16.91 4.86
N GLU A 114 4.01 17.95 4.12
CA GLU A 114 2.63 18.45 4.05
C GLU A 114 1.67 17.42 3.46
N GLY A 115 2.16 16.52 2.61
CA GLY A 115 1.42 15.43 1.97
C GLY A 115 1.27 14.18 2.83
N ASN A 116 1.84 14.17 4.03
CA ASN A 116 1.72 13.04 4.96
C ASN A 116 0.28 12.79 5.37
N LEU A 117 -0.01 11.52 5.68
CA LEU A 117 -1.27 11.07 6.28
C LEU A 117 -1.55 11.85 7.57
N ALA A 118 -2.77 12.37 7.68
CA ALA A 118 -3.30 13.00 8.89
C ALA A 118 -4.55 12.24 9.37
N ILE A 119 -5.02 12.58 10.57
CA ILE A 119 -6.13 11.87 11.21
C ILE A 119 -7.42 11.90 10.37
N ASP A 120 -7.68 12.97 9.62
CA ASP A 120 -8.88 13.07 8.78
C ASP A 120 -8.90 11.97 7.71
N GLN A 121 -7.76 11.73 7.03
CA GLN A 121 -7.63 10.67 6.03
C GLN A 121 -7.77 9.27 6.64
N VAL A 122 -7.29 9.08 7.88
CA VAL A 122 -7.43 7.81 8.61
C VAL A 122 -8.87 7.58 9.04
N ARG A 123 -9.56 8.64 9.47
CA ARG A 123 -10.97 8.61 9.82
C ARG A 123 -11.86 8.30 8.62
N GLU A 124 -11.51 8.78 7.42
CA GLU A 124 -12.21 8.41 6.19
C GLU A 124 -12.14 6.90 5.88
N VAL A 125 -11.00 6.24 6.18
CA VAL A 125 -10.80 4.80 5.91
C VAL A 125 -11.40 3.92 7.00
N PHE A 126 -11.18 4.28 8.28
CA PHE A 126 -11.52 3.43 9.42
C PHE A 126 -12.75 3.90 10.21
N GLY A 127 -13.35 5.03 9.82
CA GLY A 127 -14.49 5.64 10.50
C GLY A 127 -14.14 6.28 11.85
N ASP A 128 -15.17 6.68 12.59
CA ASP A 128 -15.04 7.42 13.85
C ASP A 128 -14.35 6.65 14.99
N GLY A 129 -14.15 5.34 14.85
CA GLY A 129 -13.50 4.50 15.87
C GLY A 129 -12.03 4.85 16.13
N VAL A 130 -11.39 5.62 15.24
CA VAL A 130 -10.01 6.12 15.43
C VAL A 130 -9.95 7.37 16.29
N CYS A 131 -11.09 7.95 16.66
CA CYS A 131 -11.18 9.17 17.44
C CYS A 131 -11.43 8.86 18.93
N ALA A 132 -10.60 9.40 19.81
CA ALA A 132 -10.85 9.41 21.25
C ALA A 132 -11.99 10.38 21.60
N SER A 133 -12.09 11.47 20.86
CA SER A 133 -13.20 12.43 20.91
C SER A 133 -13.39 13.11 19.56
N ILE A 134 -14.61 13.57 19.31
CA ILE A 134 -15.00 14.30 18.11
C ILE A 134 -15.65 15.62 18.55
N ASP A 135 -15.14 16.74 18.05
CA ASP A 135 -15.71 18.09 18.23
C ASP A 135 -16.02 18.70 16.86
N GLY A 136 -17.29 18.63 16.45
CA GLY A 136 -17.70 18.90 15.08
C GLY A 136 -17.00 17.94 14.11
N ASP A 137 -16.21 18.51 13.19
CA ASP A 137 -15.43 17.72 12.23
C ASP A 137 -14.04 17.32 12.75
N LYS A 138 -13.62 17.82 13.92
CA LYS A 138 -12.27 17.59 14.44
C LYS A 138 -12.22 16.28 15.22
N CYS A 139 -11.37 15.36 14.76
CA CYS A 139 -11.05 14.11 15.43
C CYS A 139 -9.78 14.27 16.27
N VAL A 140 -9.86 13.98 17.58
CA VAL A 140 -8.66 13.75 18.40
C VAL A 140 -8.34 12.26 18.33
N PRO A 141 -7.19 11.83 17.79
CA PRO A 141 -6.91 10.42 17.58
C PRO A 141 -6.75 9.66 18.92
N ILE A 142 -7.19 8.40 18.95
CA ILE A 142 -6.70 7.46 19.97
C ILE A 142 -5.19 7.22 19.80
N PRO A 143 -4.43 6.88 20.86
CA PRO A 143 -2.99 6.66 20.75
C PRO A 143 -2.59 5.62 19.69
N ALA A 144 -3.40 4.56 19.51
CA ALA A 144 -3.16 3.54 18.50
C ALA A 144 -3.25 4.08 17.06
N ALA A 145 -4.21 4.98 16.79
CA ALA A 145 -4.36 5.61 15.49
C ALA A 145 -3.21 6.59 15.21
N GLN A 146 -2.82 7.38 16.22
CA GLN A 146 -1.67 8.28 16.10
C GLN A 146 -0.38 7.51 15.80
N PHE A 147 -0.13 6.41 16.52
CA PHE A 147 1.04 5.56 16.28
C PHE A 147 1.00 4.92 14.87
N TRP A 148 -0.18 4.48 14.42
CA TRP A 148 -0.34 3.95 13.06
C TRP A 148 -0.03 5.00 11.99
N ILE A 149 -0.52 6.23 12.15
CA ILE A 149 -0.22 7.36 11.24
C ILE A 149 1.29 7.58 11.14
N GLU A 150 1.99 7.61 12.27
CA GLU A 150 3.45 7.78 12.30
C GLU A 150 4.18 6.66 11.57
N GLN A 151 3.76 5.40 11.78
CA GLN A 151 4.36 4.25 11.08
C GLN A 151 4.11 4.29 9.57
N MET A 152 2.89 4.62 9.13
CA MET A 152 2.59 4.72 7.70
C MET A 152 3.38 5.86 7.04
N ASN A 153 3.47 7.01 7.70
CA ASN A 153 4.26 8.14 7.20
C ASN A 153 5.75 7.80 7.11
N ASP A 154 6.33 7.06 8.06
CA ASP A 154 7.72 6.60 7.96
C ASP A 154 7.90 5.58 6.82
N ALA A 155 6.95 4.66 6.64
CA ALA A 155 6.98 3.68 5.56
C ALA A 155 6.87 4.32 4.15
N MET A 156 6.11 5.41 4.02
CA MET A 156 5.93 6.17 2.77
C MET A 156 7.11 7.09 2.42
N ARG A 157 8.13 7.23 3.27
CA ARG A 157 9.24 8.16 3.03
C ARG A 157 9.99 7.93 1.72
N GLN A 158 9.93 6.72 1.17
CA GLN A 158 10.57 6.32 -0.07
C GLN A 158 9.66 6.46 -1.31
N GLY A 159 8.36 6.72 -1.11
CA GLY A 159 7.42 6.87 -2.21
C GLY A 159 6.01 6.40 -1.86
N HIS A 160 5.06 6.84 -2.68
CA HIS A 160 3.63 6.57 -2.55
C HIS A 160 3.07 5.76 -3.74
N CYS A 161 3.84 4.81 -4.27
CA CYS A 161 3.54 4.16 -5.56
C CYS A 161 2.10 3.60 -5.68
N LEU A 162 1.63 2.79 -4.72
CA LEU A 162 0.26 2.29 -4.73
C LEU A 162 -0.76 3.44 -4.68
N GLY A 163 -0.49 4.48 -3.89
CA GLY A 163 -1.36 5.64 -3.79
C GLY A 163 -1.60 6.33 -5.14
N PHE A 164 -0.58 6.40 -5.98
CA PHE A 164 -0.69 6.95 -7.33
C PHE A 164 -1.55 6.07 -8.24
N THR A 165 -1.36 4.76 -8.22
CA THR A 165 -2.08 3.84 -9.12
C THR A 165 -3.55 3.75 -8.74
N VAL A 166 -3.84 3.60 -7.45
CA VAL A 166 -5.22 3.55 -6.93
C VAL A 166 -5.94 4.87 -7.18
N LEU A 167 -5.33 6.02 -6.87
CA LEU A 167 -6.01 7.29 -7.08
C LEU A 167 -6.20 7.61 -8.57
N ALA A 168 -5.24 7.27 -9.43
CA ALA A 168 -5.40 7.43 -10.88
C ALA A 168 -6.53 6.55 -11.41
N TYR A 169 -6.68 5.33 -10.88
CA TYR A 169 -7.79 4.44 -11.19
C TYR A 169 -9.13 5.03 -10.75
N ASP A 170 -9.26 5.45 -9.48
CA ASP A 170 -10.50 6.06 -8.94
C ASP A 170 -10.95 7.28 -9.77
N LEU A 171 -10.01 8.11 -10.21
CA LEU A 171 -10.29 9.28 -11.04
C LEU A 171 -10.66 8.90 -12.49
N PHE A 172 -10.11 7.80 -13.01
CA PHE A 172 -10.41 7.29 -14.34
C PHE A 172 -11.81 6.67 -14.41
N THR A 173 -12.17 5.85 -13.42
CA THR A 173 -13.50 5.23 -13.32
C THR A 173 -14.59 6.21 -12.90
N GLY A 174 -14.21 7.33 -12.30
CA GLY A 174 -15.15 8.32 -11.77
C GLY A 174 -15.64 8.01 -10.36
N ASP A 175 -15.04 7.01 -9.69
CA ASP A 175 -15.27 6.70 -8.28
C ASP A 175 -14.85 7.86 -7.37
N LEU A 176 -13.90 8.68 -7.84
CA LEU A 176 -13.59 9.97 -7.26
C LEU A 176 -13.66 11.08 -8.32
N SER A 177 -14.27 12.21 -7.98
CA SER A 177 -14.32 13.38 -8.87
C SER A 177 -13.00 14.15 -8.82
N LYS A 178 -12.48 14.54 -9.99
CA LYS A 178 -11.32 15.45 -10.11
C LYS A 178 -11.61 16.82 -9.51
N GLU A 179 -12.88 17.24 -9.51
CA GLU A 179 -13.35 18.50 -8.92
C GLU A 179 -13.14 18.57 -7.40
N ASN A 180 -13.02 17.41 -6.73
CA ASN A 180 -12.69 17.35 -5.31
C ASN A 180 -11.29 17.92 -5.02
N PHE A 181 -10.41 17.95 -6.03
CA PHE A 181 -9.07 18.52 -5.93
C PHE A 181 -9.00 19.88 -6.59
N GLN A 182 -9.45 19.99 -7.84
CA GLN A 182 -9.36 21.22 -8.62
C GLN A 182 -10.60 21.39 -9.50
N GLY A 183 -11.33 22.50 -9.27
CA GLY A 183 -12.51 22.84 -10.06
C GLY A 183 -12.15 23.00 -11.55
N GLU A 184 -12.97 22.40 -12.41
CA GLU A 184 -12.80 22.36 -13.88
C GLU A 184 -11.70 21.44 -14.43
N ALA A 185 -11.07 20.59 -13.61
CA ALA A 185 -10.10 19.61 -14.10
C ALA A 185 -10.80 18.48 -14.91
N ASP A 186 -10.59 18.49 -16.22
CA ASP A 186 -11.11 17.47 -17.15
C ASP A 186 -10.24 16.20 -17.22
N ALA A 187 -8.99 16.30 -16.77
CA ALA A 187 -8.00 15.24 -16.85
C ALA A 187 -7.18 15.12 -15.55
N THR A 188 -6.87 13.89 -15.12
CA THR A 188 -5.98 13.64 -13.97
C THR A 188 -4.62 14.30 -14.16
N ARG A 189 -4.14 14.37 -15.40
CA ARG A 189 -2.87 15.03 -15.74
C ARG A 189 -2.85 16.53 -15.43
N ALA A 190 -4.02 17.19 -15.48
CA ALA A 190 -4.14 18.61 -15.20
C ALA A 190 -4.06 18.93 -13.70
N LEU A 191 -4.26 17.93 -12.83
CA LEU A 191 -4.18 18.10 -11.39
C LEU A 191 -2.77 18.50 -10.95
N THR A 192 -2.65 19.61 -10.22
CA THR A 192 -1.38 20.04 -9.66
C THR A 192 -1.09 19.29 -8.35
N GLN A 193 0.19 19.08 -8.07
CA GLN A 193 0.64 18.49 -6.81
C GLN A 193 0.41 19.46 -5.63
N ASP A 194 -0.75 19.38 -4.98
CA ASP A 194 -1.11 20.16 -3.79
C ASP A 194 -1.34 19.27 -2.57
N THR A 195 -1.51 19.90 -1.39
CA THR A 195 -1.64 19.18 -0.12
C THR A 195 -2.86 18.23 -0.09
N PRO A 196 -4.09 18.64 -0.46
CA PRO A 196 -5.24 17.72 -0.50
C PRO A 196 -5.02 16.50 -1.39
N LEU A 197 -4.46 16.71 -2.60
CA LEU A 197 -4.17 15.62 -3.52
C LEU A 197 -3.12 14.68 -2.95
N MET A 198 -2.02 15.23 -2.42
CA MET A 198 -0.95 14.43 -1.83
C MET A 198 -1.40 13.61 -0.62
N ARG A 199 -2.27 14.17 0.23
CA ARG A 199 -2.84 13.44 1.38
C ARG A 199 -3.76 12.31 0.96
N THR A 200 -4.51 12.51 -0.12
CA THR A 200 -5.36 11.44 -0.68
C THR A 200 -4.50 10.33 -1.30
N ILE A 201 -3.41 10.67 -1.99
CA ILE A 201 -2.42 9.70 -2.46
C ILE A 201 -1.84 8.92 -1.26
N ALA A 202 -1.49 9.59 -0.16
CA ALA A 202 -0.98 8.94 1.04
C ALA A 202 -2.00 8.01 1.70
N GLN A 203 -3.26 8.44 1.79
CA GLN A 203 -4.35 7.59 2.25
C GLN A 203 -4.51 6.34 1.38
N ARG A 204 -4.59 6.49 0.05
CA ARG A 204 -4.71 5.36 -0.88
C ARG A 204 -3.50 4.43 -0.81
N TRP A 205 -2.31 4.96 -0.61
CA TRP A 205 -1.12 4.14 -0.39
C TRP A 205 -1.28 3.25 0.85
N SER A 206 -1.82 3.78 1.95
CA SER A 206 -1.96 3.02 3.20
C SER A 206 -2.88 1.80 3.09
N LEU A 207 -3.75 1.76 2.07
CA LEU A 207 -4.61 0.62 1.80
C LEU A 207 -3.80 -0.66 1.57
N GLN A 208 -2.54 -0.59 1.12
CA GLN A 208 -1.65 -1.77 0.98
C GLN A 208 -1.40 -2.53 2.28
N THR A 209 -1.66 -1.89 3.42
CA THR A 209 -1.46 -2.50 4.74
C THR A 209 -2.75 -3.07 5.33
N THR A 210 -3.87 -2.91 4.62
CA THR A 210 -5.18 -3.38 5.09
C THR A 210 -5.33 -4.89 4.84
N PRO A 211 -5.92 -5.65 5.77
CA PRO A 211 -6.21 -7.07 5.57
C PRO A 211 -7.06 -7.36 4.33
N GLU A 212 -7.91 -6.43 3.93
CA GLU A 212 -8.79 -6.53 2.76
C GLU A 212 -7.96 -6.56 1.47
N LEU A 213 -7.09 -5.57 1.27
CA LEU A 213 -6.25 -5.53 0.07
C LEU A 213 -5.27 -6.70 0.04
N LEU A 214 -4.70 -7.07 1.19
CA LEU A 214 -3.79 -8.22 1.29
C LEU A 214 -4.46 -9.54 0.96
N ARG A 215 -5.76 -9.71 1.24
CA ARG A 215 -6.54 -10.92 0.89
C ARG A 215 -7.00 -10.92 -0.56
N ALA A 216 -7.30 -9.75 -1.12
CA ALA A 216 -7.71 -9.59 -2.51
C ALA A 216 -6.54 -9.72 -3.50
N ALA A 217 -5.30 -9.53 -3.03
CA ALA A 217 -4.08 -9.62 -3.82
C ALA A 217 -3.96 -10.95 -4.57
N VAL A 218 -3.91 -10.87 -5.90
CA VAL A 218 -3.62 -12.01 -6.78
C VAL A 218 -2.12 -12.17 -6.96
N LEU A 219 -1.53 -13.17 -6.30
CA LEU A 219 -0.12 -13.56 -6.44
C LEU A 219 0.04 -14.63 -7.52
N GLY A 220 1.13 -14.61 -8.27
CA GLY A 220 1.42 -15.60 -9.29
C GLY A 220 2.75 -15.35 -10.00
N THR A 221 3.16 -16.28 -10.87
CA THR A 221 4.29 -16.06 -11.77
C THR A 221 3.97 -14.94 -12.76
N PRO A 222 4.97 -14.32 -13.43
CA PRO A 222 4.70 -13.35 -14.48
C PRO A 222 3.74 -13.85 -15.56
N ARG A 223 3.77 -15.15 -15.88
CA ARG A 223 2.84 -15.77 -16.84
C ARG A 223 1.41 -15.81 -16.31
N ASP A 224 1.20 -16.22 -15.07
CA ASP A 224 -0.13 -16.27 -14.44
C ASP A 224 -0.78 -14.89 -14.40
N ILE A 225 0.01 -13.87 -14.07
CA ILE A 225 -0.48 -12.50 -13.99
C ILE A 225 -0.82 -11.96 -15.37
N ILE A 226 0.01 -12.22 -16.40
CA ILE A 226 -0.32 -11.84 -17.77
C ILE A 226 -1.60 -12.55 -18.23
N ALA A 227 -1.77 -13.83 -17.92
CA ALA A 227 -3.01 -14.56 -18.19
C ALA A 227 -4.22 -13.85 -17.58
N LYS A 228 -4.10 -13.46 -16.30
CA LYS A 228 -5.18 -12.77 -15.59
C LYS A 228 -5.47 -11.39 -16.17
N LEU A 229 -4.45 -10.67 -16.61
CA LEU A 229 -4.60 -9.39 -17.30
C LEU A 229 -5.40 -9.55 -18.61
N TYR A 230 -5.12 -10.60 -19.40
CA TYR A 230 -5.88 -10.91 -20.61
C TYR A 230 -7.34 -11.34 -20.33
N GLU A 231 -7.61 -11.94 -19.18
CA GLU A 231 -8.97 -12.28 -18.73
C GLU A 231 -9.74 -11.02 -18.29
N LEU A 232 -9.12 -10.17 -17.45
CA LEU A 232 -9.76 -8.98 -16.87
C LEU A 232 -9.96 -7.87 -17.91
N ARG A 233 -8.92 -7.58 -18.71
CA ARG A 233 -8.90 -6.49 -19.71
C ARG A 233 -9.27 -5.11 -19.14
N GLU A 234 -8.93 -4.86 -17.89
CA GLU A 234 -9.16 -3.61 -17.17
C GLU A 234 -7.84 -3.01 -16.66
N PRO A 235 -7.79 -1.71 -16.32
CA PRO A 235 -6.65 -1.17 -15.62
C PRO A 235 -6.57 -1.78 -14.21
N VAL A 236 -5.38 -2.23 -13.82
CA VAL A 236 -5.14 -2.77 -12.48
C VAL A 236 -3.89 -2.17 -11.90
N ASP A 237 -3.86 -2.01 -10.58
CA ASP A 237 -2.57 -1.87 -9.90
C ASP A 237 -1.77 -3.15 -10.10
N LEU A 238 -0.49 -2.98 -10.44
CA LEU A 238 0.46 -4.04 -10.64
C LEU A 238 1.70 -3.79 -9.78
N GLY A 239 1.82 -4.54 -8.69
CA GLY A 239 3.02 -4.54 -7.86
C GLY A 239 4.18 -5.29 -8.50
N LEU A 240 5.35 -4.66 -8.61
CA LEU A 240 6.60 -5.23 -9.11
C LEU A 240 7.64 -5.24 -7.99
N PHE A 241 8.06 -6.42 -7.54
CA PHE A 241 8.96 -6.55 -6.40
C PHE A 241 10.30 -7.15 -6.80
N GLY A 242 11.37 -6.53 -6.29
CA GLY A 242 12.73 -7.01 -6.52
C GLY A 242 13.04 -8.21 -5.64
N ARG A 243 13.84 -9.16 -6.17
CA ARG A 243 14.29 -10.36 -5.43
C ARG A 243 15.08 -10.04 -4.15
N LYS A 244 15.68 -8.85 -4.07
CA LYS A 244 16.48 -8.37 -2.93
C LYS A 244 15.70 -7.40 -2.02
N GLY A 245 14.38 -7.36 -2.16
CA GLY A 245 13.52 -6.40 -1.47
C GLY A 245 13.34 -5.09 -2.25
N GLY A 246 12.40 -4.29 -1.78
CA GLY A 246 11.89 -3.13 -2.50
C GLY A 246 10.88 -3.51 -3.59
N GLY A 247 9.97 -2.60 -3.88
CA GLY A 247 8.97 -2.79 -4.93
C GLY A 247 8.41 -1.48 -5.43
N HIS A 248 7.66 -1.57 -6.52
CA HIS A 248 7.01 -0.44 -7.15
C HIS A 248 5.64 -0.88 -7.68
N SER A 249 4.61 -0.08 -7.42
CA SER A 249 3.31 -0.21 -8.08
C SER A 249 3.30 0.59 -9.37
N VAL A 250 2.79 -0.03 -10.43
CA VAL A 250 2.45 0.63 -11.70
C VAL A 250 1.02 0.33 -12.06
N LEU A 251 0.35 1.22 -12.79
CA LEU A 251 -0.97 0.93 -13.33
C LEU A 251 -0.79 0.19 -14.65
N ALA A 252 -1.11 -1.10 -14.67
CA ALA A 252 -1.19 -1.87 -15.90
C ALA A 252 -2.52 -1.54 -16.59
N TYR A 253 -2.48 -1.11 -17.84
CA TYR A 253 -3.66 -0.67 -18.60
C TYR A 253 -3.79 -1.34 -19.97
N GLY A 254 -2.98 -2.37 -20.20
CA GLY A 254 -2.89 -3.11 -21.45
C GLY A 254 -1.71 -4.07 -21.44
N ALA A 255 -1.72 -5.03 -22.35
CA ALA A 255 -0.63 -5.95 -22.61
C ALA A 255 -0.53 -6.19 -24.11
N ASP A 256 0.66 -6.06 -24.68
CA ASP A 256 0.92 -6.31 -26.10
C ASP A 256 1.83 -7.54 -26.25
N HIS A 257 1.51 -8.42 -27.19
CA HIS A 257 2.41 -9.50 -27.60
C HIS A 257 3.42 -8.93 -28.61
N LEU A 258 4.71 -8.88 -28.25
CA LEU A 258 5.76 -8.27 -29.08
C LEU A 258 6.44 -9.26 -30.05
N GLY A 259 6.00 -10.52 -30.07
CA GLY A 259 6.66 -11.62 -30.78
C GLY A 259 7.77 -12.30 -29.96
N ASP A 260 8.27 -13.42 -30.47
CA ASP A 260 9.42 -14.16 -29.93
C ASP A 260 10.77 -13.48 -30.25
#